data_AF-A0A3A0DRQ7-F1
#
_entry.id   AF-A0A3A0DRQ7-F1
#
_cell.length_a   1.000
_cell.length_b   1.000
_cell.length_c   1.000
_cell.angle_alpha   90.00
_cell.angle_beta   90.00
_cell.angle_gamma   90.00
#
_symmetry.space_group_name_H-M   'P 1'
#
loop_
_entity.id
_entity.type
_entity.pdbx_description
1 polymer ?
#
loop_
_entity_poly.entity_id
_entity_poly.type
_entity_poly.pdbx_seq_one_letter_code
_entity_poly.pdbx_strand_id
1 'polypeptide(L)' 'MTQTKNGKHPVPVALAALRRSAKAALELARRTGTPCFVRKDGEIVDIAKAKTKVRTTRRNASKRK' A
#
# COMPACT_ATOMS: atom_id res chain seq x y z
N MET A 1 -17.59 11.03 -20.62
CA MET A 1 -16.38 10.81 -21.45
C MET A 1 -15.15 11.22 -20.66
N THR A 2 -14.38 10.31 -20.08
CA THR A 2 -13.10 10.64 -19.43
C THR A 2 -11.97 9.97 -20.19
N GLN A 3 -11.35 10.73 -21.09
CA GLN A 3 -10.14 10.33 -21.80
C GLN A 3 -8.95 10.34 -20.83
N THR A 4 -8.14 9.29 -20.82
CA THR A 4 -6.79 9.30 -20.26
C THR A 4 -5.79 8.92 -21.34
N LYS A 5 -5.09 9.93 -21.86
CA LYS A 5 -3.83 9.74 -22.58
C LYS A 5 -2.81 9.13 -21.61
N ASN A 6 -2.04 8.16 -22.09
CA ASN A 6 -1.08 7.29 -21.36
C ASN A 6 -1.75 6.02 -20.82
N GLY A 7 -1.20 4.86 -21.20
CA GLY A 7 -1.70 3.49 -20.96
C GLY A 7 -1.89 3.04 -19.50
N LYS A 8 -2.47 3.88 -18.64
CA LYS A 8 -2.98 3.55 -17.33
C LYS A 8 -4.49 3.39 -17.46
N HIS A 9 -4.96 2.16 -17.35
CA HIS A 9 -6.39 1.88 -17.28
C HIS A 9 -7.03 2.70 -16.16
N PRO A 10 -8.16 3.39 -16.42
CA PRO A 10 -8.85 4.15 -15.40
C PRO A 10 -9.23 3.19 -14.27
N VAL A 11 -8.78 3.50 -13.06
CA VAL A 11 -9.25 2.78 -11.87
C VAL A 11 -10.73 3.07 -11.69
N PRO A 12 -11.57 2.05 -11.39
CA PRO A 12 -12.97 2.28 -11.08
C PRO A 12 -13.10 3.32 -9.95
N VAL A 13 -14.06 4.24 -10.06
CA VAL A 13 -14.25 5.35 -9.09
C VAL A 13 -14.39 4.82 -7.66
N ALA A 14 -15.10 3.70 -7.48
CA ALA A 14 -15.24 3.02 -6.19
C ALA A 14 -13.89 2.57 -5.60
N LEU A 15 -12.99 2.03 -6.43
CA LEU A 15 -11.65 1.60 -5.98
C LEU A 15 -10.77 2.81 -5.61
N ALA A 16 -10.88 3.90 -6.36
CA ALA A 16 -10.18 5.15 -6.04
C ALA A 16 -10.64 5.72 -4.69
N ALA A 17 -11.96 5.75 -4.44
CA ALA A 17 -12.54 6.17 -3.18
C ALA A 17 -12.05 5.28 -2.02
N LEU A 18 -12.07 3.95 -2.20
CA LEU A 18 -11.60 3.01 -1.19
C LEU A 18 -10.13 3.25 -0.81
N ARG A 19 -9.26 3.45 -1.81
CA ARG A 19 -7.84 3.76 -1.58
C ARG A 19 -7.65 5.06 -0.80
N ARG A 20 -8.45 6.07 -1.10
CA ARG A 20 -8.42 7.36 -0.39
C ARG A 20 -8.84 7.20 1.07
N SER A 21 -9.94 6.50 1.33
CA SER A 21 -10.42 6.25 2.69
C SER A 21 -9.42 5.43 3.52
N ALA A 22 -8.86 4.38 2.94
CA ALA A 22 -7.84 3.57 3.60
C ALA A 22 -6.59 4.39 3.96
N LYS A 23 -6.16 5.30 3.07
CA LYS A 23 -5.03 6.19 3.33
C LYS A 23 -5.33 7.15 4.49
N ALA A 24 -6.50 7.78 4.49
CA ALA A 24 -6.91 8.69 5.56
C ALA A 24 -7.01 7.98 6.92
N ALA A 25 -7.54 6.75 6.95
CA ALA A 25 -7.60 5.96 8.18
C ALA A 25 -6.21 5.63 8.73
N LEU A 26 -5.24 5.26 7.87
CA LEU A 26 -3.87 5.02 8.28
C LEU A 26 -3.18 6.28 8.82
N GLU A 27 -3.38 7.42 8.15
CA GLU A 27 -2.86 8.71 8.60
C GLU A 27 -3.43 9.08 9.97
N LEU A 28 -4.74 8.91 10.17
CA LEU A 28 -5.38 9.14 11.46
C LEU A 28 -4.80 8.24 12.54
N ALA A 29 -4.72 6.93 12.27
CA ALA A 29 -4.20 5.93 13.21
C ALA A 29 -2.77 6.26 13.67
N ARG A 30 -1.91 6.71 12.75
CA ARG A 30 -0.55 7.16 13.08
C ARG A 30 -0.54 8.41 13.96
N ARG A 31 -1.43 9.37 13.68
CA ARG A 31 -1.52 10.62 14.46
C ARG A 31 -2.04 10.38 15.88
N THR A 32 -3.00 9.48 16.04
CA THR A 32 -3.64 9.20 17.33
C THR A 32 -2.95 8.08 18.12
N GLY A 33 -1.92 7.44 17.56
CA GLY A 33 -1.31 6.25 18.15
C GLY A 33 -2.24 5.04 18.17
N THR A 34 -3.32 5.06 17.40
CA THR A 34 -4.24 3.93 17.26
C THR A 34 -3.59 2.84 16.40
N PRO A 35 -3.63 1.56 16.79
CA PRO A 35 -3.12 0.48 15.96
C PRO A 35 -3.97 0.31 14.69
N CYS A 36 -3.35 -0.06 13.57
CA CYS A 36 -4.04 -0.31 12.31
C CYS A 36 -3.59 -1.64 11.74
N PHE A 37 -4.46 -2.65 11.78
CA PHE A 37 -4.12 -4.02 11.40
C PHE A 37 -4.59 -4.37 10.00
N VAL A 38 -3.73 -5.04 9.25
CA VAL A 38 -4.09 -5.68 7.97
C VAL A 38 -3.56 -7.10 7.93
N ARG A 39 -4.25 -7.96 7.19
CA ARG A 39 -3.76 -9.31 6.91
C ARG A 39 -2.82 -9.25 5.71
N LYS A 40 -1.56 -9.62 5.90
CA LYS A 40 -0.50 -9.61 4.88
C LYS A 40 0.26 -10.93 4.97
N ASP A 41 0.35 -11.65 3.85
CA ASP A 41 1.07 -12.93 3.77
C ASP A 41 0.58 -13.99 4.79
N GLY A 42 -0.71 -13.94 5.15
CA GLY A 42 -1.31 -14.82 6.15
C GLY A 42 -1.21 -14.31 7.60
N GLU A 43 -0.43 -13.27 7.85
CA GLU A 43 -0.20 -12.72 9.19
C GLU A 43 -0.95 -11.40 9.41
N ILE A 44 -1.33 -11.12 10.66
CA ILE A 44 -1.91 -9.81 11.04
C ILE A 44 -0.77 -8.86 11.40
N VAL A 45 -0.66 -7.76 10.66
CA VAL A 45 0.42 -6.78 10.79
C VAL A 45 -0.13 -5.41 11.15
N ASP A 46 0.43 -4.78 12.19
CA ASP A 46 0.17 -3.38 12.52
C ASP A 46 0.96 -2.46 11.57
N ILE A 47 0.25 -1.86 10.61
CA ILE A 47 0.83 -0.95 9.62
C ILE A 47 0.93 0.50 10.11
N ALA A 48 0.28 0.85 11.23
CA ALA A 48 0.45 2.15 11.86
C ALA A 48 1.82 2.24 12.56
N LYS A 49 2.28 1.13 13.17
CA LYS A 49 3.57 1.04 13.87
C LYS A 49 4.78 0.74 12.96
N ALA A 50 4.56 0.25 11.74
CA ALA A 50 5.65 -0.12 10.86
C ALA A 50 6.49 1.10 10.44
N LYS A 51 7.60 1.37 11.15
CA LYS A 51 8.72 2.15 10.60
C LYS A 51 9.08 1.49 9.28
N THR A 52 8.97 2.23 8.18
CA THR A 52 9.20 1.80 6.80
C THR A 52 10.37 0.82 6.73
N LYS A 53 10.11 -0.50 6.83
CA LYS A 53 11.14 -1.50 6.52
C LYS A 53 11.34 -1.35 5.04
N VAL A 54 12.41 -0.64 4.69
CA VAL A 54 12.97 -0.55 3.35
C VAL A 54 12.83 -1.94 2.75
N ARG A 55 12.02 -2.06 1.69
CA ARG A 55 11.99 -3.27 0.87
C ARG A 55 13.39 -3.42 0.31
N THR A 56 14.28 -4.10 1.01
CA THR A 56 15.45 -4.71 0.41
C THR A 56 14.88 -5.74 -0.54
N THR A 57 14.63 -5.33 -1.78
CA THR A 57 14.48 -6.24 -2.90
C THR A 57 15.78 -7.04 -2.93
N ARG A 58 15.77 -8.25 -2.36
CA ARG A 58 16.75 -9.28 -2.70
C ARG A 58 16.52 -9.59 -4.18
N ARG A 59 17.09 -8.77 -5.07
CA ARG A 59 17.27 -9.15 -6.46
C ARG A 59 18.26 -10.32 -6.43
N ASN A 60 17.77 -11.50 -6.81
CA ASN A 60 18.57 -12.69 -7.05
C ASN A 60 19.80 -12.33 -7.88
N ALA A 61 20.96 -12.24 -7.24
CA ALA A 61 22.26 -12.36 -7.90
C ALA A 61 22.53 -13.86 -8.05
N SER A 62 21.91 -14.49 -9.04
CA SER A 62 22.25 -15.86 -9.43
C SER A 62 22.32 -15.93 -10.95
N LYS A 63 23.44 -16.48 -11.41
CA LYS A 63 23.89 -16.72 -12.80
C LYS A 63 24.47 -15.52 -13.56
N ARG A 64 25.80 -15.45 -13.56
CA ARG A 64 26.64 -15.58 -14.76
C ARG A 64 28.09 -15.85 -14.31
N LYS A 65 28.48 -17.12 -14.34
CA LYS A 65 29.87 -17.56 -14.40
C LYS A 65 30.07 -18.10 -15.82
#